data_AF-A0AAD9TH80-F1
#
_entry.id   AF-A0AAD9TH80-F1
#
_cell.length_a   1.000
_cell.length_b   1.000
_cell.length_c   1.000
_cell.angle_alpha   90.00
_cell.angle_beta   90.00
_cell.angle_gamma   90.00
#
_symmetry.space_group_name_H-M   'P 1'
#
loop_
_entity.id
_entity.type
_entity.pdbx_description
1 polymer ?
#
loop_
_entity_poly.entity_id
_entity_poly.type
_entity_poly.pdbx_seq_one_letter_code
_entity_poly.pdbx_strand_id
1 'polypeptide(L)'
;MRNRLNDLLKTAEEDWYEGNLTRHNHFDALGHIDDALNRVSAEFADEDRRQFMASCFGHFHFLSMHREIKFLGGIIHRLLLRELHHNGPTDEMQFMLGNQSVRFSKVEFCLITGLRFGVVSDTTKYAAVENSIHQRYFPGADKVSLEDIRGVITVAEFGKGSDAVKLCLIYMLNWILMWVDERFKIPVWQFRLVEDLDTFDAFPWGCPRVQAFYLLIQACT
;
A
#
# COMPACT_ATOMS: atom_id res chain seq x y z
N MET A 1 -5.03 36.86 16.13
CA MET A 1 -4.24 35.66 15.77
C MET A 1 -4.97 34.77 14.78
N ARG A 2 -6.27 34.44 14.95
CA ARG A 2 -7.07 33.66 13.98
C ARG A 2 -6.92 34.12 12.52
N ASN A 3 -7.08 35.42 12.26
CA ASN A 3 -7.02 35.94 10.88
C ASN A 3 -5.65 35.77 10.18
N ARG A 4 -4.53 35.61 10.91
CA ARG A 4 -3.22 35.38 10.27
C ARG A 4 -2.95 33.91 9.96
N LEU A 5 -3.72 33.00 10.55
CA LEU A 5 -3.57 31.56 10.36
C LEU A 5 -4.31 31.11 9.11
N ASN A 6 -5.50 31.66 8.85
CA ASN A 6 -6.27 31.37 7.64
C ASN A 6 -5.48 31.72 6.36
N ASP A 7 -4.72 32.80 6.36
CA ASP A 7 -3.86 33.20 5.23
C ASP A 7 -2.70 32.22 4.94
N LEU A 8 -2.37 31.35 5.89
CA LEU A 8 -1.28 30.37 5.77
C LEU A 8 -1.79 28.98 5.40
N LEU A 9 -3.05 28.66 5.70
CA LEU A 9 -3.65 27.38 5.39
C LEU A 9 -4.03 27.31 3.91
N LYS A 10 -3.88 26.13 3.32
CA LYS A 10 -4.25 25.87 1.93
C LYS A 10 -5.76 25.84 1.72
N THR A 11 -6.51 25.41 2.72
CA THR A 11 -7.97 25.45 2.76
C THR A 11 -8.39 26.30 3.95
N ALA A 12 -9.18 27.34 3.71
CA ALA A 12 -9.68 28.18 4.79
C ALA A 12 -10.62 27.38 5.70
N GLU A 13 -10.60 27.64 7.02
CA GLU A 13 -11.49 26.93 7.96
C GLU A 13 -12.99 27.12 7.62
N GLU A 14 -13.33 28.19 6.90
CA GLU A 14 -14.69 28.49 6.43
C GLU A 14 -15.14 27.67 5.20
N ASP A 15 -14.22 27.13 4.39
CA ASP A 15 -14.51 26.38 3.15
C ASP A 15 -14.73 24.88 3.39
N TRP A 16 -15.28 24.52 4.55
CA TRP A 16 -15.45 23.13 4.95
C TRP A 16 -16.48 22.40 4.08
N TYR A 17 -16.11 21.21 3.59
CA TYR A 17 -17.02 20.28 2.94
C TYR A 17 -17.43 19.18 3.93
N GLU A 18 -18.74 18.92 4.03
CA GLU A 18 -19.28 17.80 4.82
C GLU A 18 -18.99 16.48 4.08
N GLY A 19 -17.76 15.99 4.24
CA GLY A 19 -17.32 14.74 3.61
C GLY A 19 -18.07 13.55 4.20
N ASN A 20 -18.86 12.85 3.38
CA ASN A 20 -19.39 11.53 3.73
C ASN A 20 -18.23 10.54 3.81
N LEU A 21 -17.66 10.37 5.00
CA LEU A 21 -16.67 9.34 5.28
C LEU A 21 -17.33 7.97 5.06
N THR A 22 -16.94 7.29 3.99
CA THR A 22 -17.38 5.92 3.72
C THR A 22 -16.85 5.00 4.82
N ARG A 23 -17.72 4.13 5.36
CA ARG A 23 -17.40 3.20 6.46
C ARG A 23 -16.46 2.05 6.05
N HIS A 24 -16.12 1.92 4.77
CA HIS A 24 -15.27 0.83 4.29
C HIS A 24 -13.80 1.18 4.48
N ASN A 25 -13.21 0.58 5.50
CA ASN A 25 -11.79 0.67 5.76
C ASN A 25 -11.06 -0.49 5.06
N HIS A 26 -10.17 -0.19 4.11
CA HIS A 26 -9.34 -1.21 3.47
C HIS A 26 -8.51 -2.00 4.51
N PHE A 27 -8.12 -1.40 5.64
CA PHE A 27 -7.34 -2.11 6.67
C PHE A 27 -8.12 -3.24 7.36
N ASP A 28 -9.46 -3.19 7.38
CA ASP A 28 -10.28 -4.23 8.04
C ASP A 28 -10.22 -5.59 7.31
N ALA A 29 -9.86 -5.58 6.01
CA ALA A 29 -9.80 -6.79 5.18
C ALA A 29 -8.42 -7.49 5.20
N LEU A 30 -7.44 -7.00 5.97
CA LEU A 30 -6.10 -7.61 6.01
C LEU A 30 -6.02 -8.91 6.81
N GLY A 31 -7.08 -9.28 7.55
CA GLY A 31 -7.13 -10.53 8.31
C GLY A 31 -6.92 -11.79 7.46
N HIS A 32 -7.25 -11.73 6.17
CA HIS A 32 -7.04 -12.84 5.23
C HIS A 32 -5.55 -13.17 4.97
N ILE A 33 -4.65 -12.20 5.16
CA ILE A 33 -3.20 -12.40 4.95
C ILE A 33 -2.64 -13.30 6.05
N ASP A 34 -2.99 -13.01 7.30
CA ASP A 34 -2.54 -13.84 8.43
C ASP A 34 -3.07 -15.27 8.29
N ASP A 35 -4.35 -15.40 7.95
CA ASP A 35 -4.95 -16.70 7.72
C ASP A 35 -4.25 -17.48 6.59
N ALA A 36 -3.82 -16.81 5.51
CA ALA A 36 -3.10 -17.46 4.41
C ALA A 36 -1.67 -17.87 4.77
N LEU A 37 -0.94 -17.02 5.49
CA LEU A 37 0.38 -17.35 6.03
C LEU A 37 0.32 -18.50 7.05
N ASN A 38 -0.83 -18.70 7.69
CA ASN A 38 -1.10 -19.82 8.60
C ASN A 38 -1.50 -21.13 7.90
N ARG A 39 -1.89 -21.08 6.61
CA ARG A 39 -2.27 -22.26 5.80
C ARG A 39 -1.14 -22.80 4.93
N VAL A 40 0.07 -22.26 5.04
CA VAL A 40 1.27 -22.84 4.44
C VAL A 40 1.54 -24.20 5.09
N SER A 41 1.88 -25.21 4.28
CA SER A 41 2.28 -26.53 4.81
C SER A 41 3.30 -26.36 5.94
N ALA A 42 3.14 -27.15 7.03
CA ALA A 42 4.01 -27.07 8.21
C ALA A 42 5.50 -27.23 7.88
N GLU A 43 5.82 -27.89 6.76
CA GLU A 43 7.18 -28.04 6.22
C GLU A 43 7.82 -26.69 5.82
N PHE A 44 7.01 -25.71 5.40
CA PHE A 44 7.48 -24.42 4.88
C PHE A 44 7.03 -23.21 5.71
N ALA A 45 6.14 -23.41 6.70
CA ALA A 45 5.53 -22.32 7.47
C ALA A 45 6.56 -21.39 8.13
N ASP A 46 7.65 -21.92 8.70
CA ASP A 46 8.67 -21.11 9.37
C ASP A 46 9.57 -20.34 8.41
N GLU A 47 9.82 -20.88 7.21
CA GLU A 47 10.63 -20.21 6.18
C GLU A 47 9.80 -19.13 5.48
N ASP A 48 8.58 -19.44 5.05
CA ASP A 48 7.68 -18.50 4.38
C ASP A 48 7.33 -17.31 5.31
N ARG A 49 7.09 -17.56 6.60
CA ARG A 49 6.89 -16.47 7.58
C ARG A 49 8.15 -15.61 7.72
N ARG A 50 9.34 -16.21 7.78
CA ARG A 50 10.60 -15.45 7.84
C ARG A 50 10.81 -14.61 6.58
N GLN A 51 10.56 -15.17 5.40
CA GLN A 51 10.65 -14.46 4.13
C GLN A 51 9.66 -13.31 4.05
N PHE A 52 8.40 -13.54 4.43
CA PHE A 52 7.39 -12.48 4.49
C PHE A 52 7.80 -11.36 5.44
N MET A 53 8.27 -11.70 6.64
CA MET A 53 8.70 -10.71 7.63
C MET A 53 9.97 -9.96 7.23
N ALA A 54 10.85 -10.59 6.44
CA ALA A 54 12.06 -9.96 5.91
C ALA A 54 11.77 -9.07 4.68
N SER A 55 10.61 -9.23 4.04
CA SER A 55 10.24 -8.45 2.84
C SER A 55 10.05 -6.96 3.13
N CYS A 56 10.01 -6.16 2.06
CA CYS A 56 9.71 -4.72 2.15
C CYS A 56 8.33 -4.41 2.76
N PHE A 57 7.42 -5.40 2.83
CA PHE A 57 6.12 -5.27 3.48
C PHE A 57 6.01 -6.00 4.83
N GLY A 58 7.07 -6.67 5.31
CA GLY A 58 7.05 -7.38 6.59
C GLY A 58 6.73 -6.46 7.77
N HIS A 59 7.16 -5.20 7.70
CA HIS A 59 6.79 -4.17 8.67
C HIS A 59 5.30 -3.87 8.71
N PHE A 60 4.50 -4.21 7.71
CA PHE A 60 3.04 -4.05 7.73
C PHE A 60 2.31 -5.26 8.32
N HIS A 61 3.02 -6.33 8.68
CA HIS A 61 2.40 -7.52 9.28
C HIS A 61 1.59 -7.19 10.54
N PHE A 62 2.00 -6.19 11.32
CA PHE A 62 1.23 -5.75 12.49
C PHE A 62 -0.19 -5.28 12.09
N LEU A 63 -0.37 -4.71 10.89
CA LEU A 63 -1.68 -4.31 10.39
C LEU A 63 -2.58 -5.52 10.15
N SER A 64 -2.02 -6.64 9.72
CA SER A 64 -2.72 -7.90 9.53
C SER A 64 -3.07 -8.58 10.86
N MET A 65 -2.21 -8.47 11.88
CA MET A 65 -2.43 -9.04 13.21
C MET A 65 -3.46 -8.25 14.03
N HIS A 66 -3.44 -6.92 13.93
CA HIS A 66 -4.31 -6.05 14.71
C HIS A 66 -5.58 -5.72 13.92
N ARG A 67 -6.54 -6.65 13.95
CA ARG A 67 -7.89 -6.52 13.34
C ARG A 67 -8.73 -5.35 13.88
N GLU A 68 -8.20 -4.60 14.84
CA GLU A 68 -8.86 -3.45 15.48
C GLU A 68 -8.34 -2.09 14.97
N ILE A 69 -7.36 -2.06 14.07
CA ILE A 69 -6.85 -0.81 13.50
C ILE A 69 -7.90 -0.23 12.54
N LYS A 70 -8.71 0.68 13.07
CA LYS A 70 -9.71 1.41 12.28
C LYS A 70 -9.05 2.60 11.59
N PHE A 71 -9.32 2.76 10.29
CA PHE A 71 -8.97 3.97 9.57
C PHE A 71 -9.79 5.13 10.13
N LEU A 72 -9.09 6.05 10.79
CA LEU A 72 -9.70 7.24 11.38
C LEU A 72 -9.69 8.36 10.34
N GLY A 73 -10.53 8.22 9.31
CA GLY A 73 -10.62 9.20 8.22
C GLY A 73 -10.89 10.63 8.71
N GLY A 74 -11.61 10.78 9.83
CA GLY A 74 -11.79 12.09 10.47
C GLY A 74 -10.50 12.72 11.01
N ILE A 75 -9.52 11.92 11.46
CA ILE A 75 -8.20 12.44 11.85
C ILE A 75 -7.42 12.87 10.62
N ILE A 76 -7.41 12.05 9.57
CA ILE A 76 -6.74 12.39 8.31
C ILE A 76 -7.33 13.67 7.72
N HIS A 77 -8.66 13.78 7.64
CA HIS A 77 -9.33 14.99 7.17
C HIS A 77 -8.94 16.23 7.99
N ARG A 78 -8.97 16.15 9.33
CA ARG A 78 -8.56 17.26 10.19
C ARG A 78 -7.07 17.61 10.08
N LEU A 79 -6.22 16.62 9.81
CA LEU A 79 -4.80 16.84 9.53
C LEU A 79 -4.63 17.57 8.19
N LEU A 80 -5.35 17.17 7.15
CA LEU A 80 -5.31 17.82 5.83
C LEU A 80 -5.80 19.27 5.87
N LEU A 81 -6.83 19.58 6.69
CA LEU A 81 -7.26 20.98 6.93
C LEU A 81 -6.21 21.85 7.61
N ARG A 82 -5.12 21.26 8.13
CA ARG A 82 -3.99 21.98 8.70
C ARG A 82 -2.82 22.10 7.72
N GLU A 83 -2.99 21.67 6.47
CA GLU A 83 -1.98 21.83 5.41
C GLU A 83 -1.74 23.32 5.14
N LEU A 84 -0.46 23.69 5.10
CA LEU A 84 -0.01 25.03 4.81
C LEU A 84 0.23 25.22 3.32
N HIS A 85 0.00 26.44 2.84
CA HIS A 85 0.50 26.84 1.53
C HIS A 85 2.01 26.68 1.49
N HIS A 86 2.49 25.87 0.56
CA HIS A 86 3.91 25.60 0.35
C HIS A 86 4.26 25.83 -1.12
N ASN A 87 5.17 26.77 -1.37
CA ASN A 87 5.71 27.05 -2.70
C ASN A 87 7.01 26.28 -2.99
N GLY A 88 7.37 25.30 -2.15
CA GLY A 88 8.58 24.49 -2.31
C GLY A 88 8.37 23.24 -3.17
N PRO A 89 9.22 22.21 -3.01
CA PRO A 89 9.16 21.00 -3.81
C PRO A 89 7.78 20.32 -3.74
N THR A 90 7.32 19.79 -4.87
CA THR A 90 5.99 19.15 -4.99
C THR A 90 5.86 17.82 -4.24
N ASP A 91 6.96 17.33 -3.67
CA ASP A 91 7.05 16.10 -2.89
C ASP A 91 7.21 16.34 -1.37
N GLU A 92 6.79 17.52 -0.91
CA GLU A 92 6.70 17.86 0.50
C GLU A 92 5.36 18.51 0.85
N MET A 93 4.83 18.14 2.02
CA MET A 93 3.68 18.77 2.65
C MET A 93 4.09 19.38 3.99
N GLN A 94 3.48 20.51 4.36
CA GLN A 94 3.67 21.12 5.67
C GLN A 94 2.33 21.25 6.37
N PHE A 95 2.28 20.89 7.64
CA PHE A 95 1.07 20.94 8.46
C PHE A 95 1.30 21.79 9.71
N MET A 96 0.31 22.60 10.08
CA MET A 96 0.33 23.31 11.36
C MET A 96 -0.32 22.47 12.46
N LEU A 97 0.52 21.91 13.34
CA LEU A 97 0.08 21.12 14.49
C LEU A 97 0.39 21.89 15.78
N GLY A 98 -0.66 22.33 16.47
CA GLY A 98 -0.53 23.26 17.59
C GLY A 98 0.10 24.56 17.12
N ASN A 99 1.28 24.90 17.65
CA ASN A 99 2.05 26.09 17.25
C ASN A 99 3.33 25.73 16.46
N GLN A 100 3.41 24.51 15.92
CA GLN A 100 4.59 24.03 15.18
C GLN A 100 4.21 23.68 13.75
N SER A 101 5.09 24.05 12.81
CA SER A 101 5.04 23.52 11.44
C SER A 101 5.76 22.17 11.41
N VAL A 102 5.06 21.15 10.92
CA VAL A 102 5.56 19.79 10.78
C VAL A 102 5.61 19.45 9.29
N ARG A 103 6.76 18.97 8.84
CA ARG A 103 6.98 18.55 7.44
C ARG A 103 6.74 17.05 7.27
N PHE A 104 6.10 16.68 6.18
CA PHE A 104 6.01 15.32 5.70
C PHE A 104 6.45 15.27 4.23
N SER A 105 7.55 14.58 3.96
CA SER A 105 8.13 14.41 2.62
C SER A 105 8.27 12.93 2.26
N LYS A 106 8.85 12.66 1.08
CA LYS A 106 9.31 11.30 0.72
C LYS A 106 10.21 10.69 1.80
N VAL A 107 11.03 11.48 2.48
CA VAL A 107 11.95 10.98 3.52
C VAL A 107 11.17 10.39 4.69
N GLU A 108 10.21 11.13 5.24
CA GLU A 108 9.36 10.65 6.33
C GLU A 108 8.53 9.43 5.87
N PHE A 109 8.03 9.43 4.64
CA PHE A 109 7.34 8.27 4.08
C PHE A 109 8.23 7.03 4.01
N CYS A 110 9.47 7.14 3.51
CA CYS A 110 10.45 6.05 3.49
C CYS A 110 10.69 5.50 4.90
N LEU A 111 10.88 6.39 5.88
CA LEU A 111 11.20 6.01 7.24
C LEU A 111 10.04 5.25 7.91
N ILE A 112 8.80 5.65 7.65
CA ILE A 112 7.60 5.02 8.22
C ILE A 112 7.30 3.68 7.53
N THR A 113 7.40 3.65 6.19
CA THR A 113 6.94 2.49 5.40
C THR A 113 8.04 1.48 5.11
N GLY A 114 9.30 1.87 5.23
CA GLY A 114 10.45 1.08 4.74
C GLY A 114 10.55 0.99 3.22
N LEU A 115 9.61 1.59 2.47
CA LEU A 115 9.55 1.46 1.02
C LEU A 115 10.56 2.38 0.33
N ARG A 116 11.22 1.83 -0.69
CA ARG A 116 12.25 2.53 -1.45
C ARG A 116 11.63 3.48 -2.47
N PHE A 117 12.34 4.57 -2.71
CA PHE A 117 12.09 5.49 -3.82
C PHE A 117 13.23 5.38 -4.82
N GLY A 118 12.91 5.65 -6.08
CA GLY A 118 13.88 5.59 -7.15
C GLY A 118 13.18 5.71 -8.50
N VAL A 119 13.98 5.65 -9.56
CA VAL A 119 13.46 5.62 -10.92
C VAL A 119 12.77 4.28 -11.13
N VAL A 120 11.47 4.33 -11.44
CA VAL A 120 10.73 3.13 -11.86
C VAL A 120 11.32 2.70 -13.20
N SER A 121 12.10 1.62 -13.17
CA SER A 121 12.64 1.02 -14.38
C SER A 121 11.53 0.48 -15.26
N ASP A 122 11.78 0.40 -16.58
CA ASP A 122 10.87 -0.20 -17.55
C ASP A 122 10.37 -1.58 -17.06
N THR A 123 9.05 -1.70 -16.86
CA THR A 123 8.41 -2.92 -16.35
C THR A 123 8.30 -4.02 -17.41
N THR A 124 8.57 -3.69 -18.68
CA THR A 124 8.59 -4.69 -19.77
C THR A 124 9.80 -5.62 -19.69
N LYS A 125 10.85 -5.24 -18.94
CA LYS A 125 12.06 -6.05 -18.75
C LYS A 125 11.82 -7.36 -17.97
N TYR A 126 10.71 -7.44 -17.22
CA TYR A 126 10.38 -8.65 -16.46
C TYR A 126 9.85 -9.72 -17.42
N ALA A 127 10.71 -10.73 -17.65
CA ALA A 127 10.43 -11.83 -18.54
C ALA A 127 9.37 -12.78 -17.97
N ALA A 128 8.70 -13.52 -18.86
CA ALA A 128 7.82 -14.59 -18.44
C ALA A 128 8.64 -15.71 -17.78
N VAL A 129 8.17 -16.20 -16.64
CA VAL A 129 8.76 -17.33 -15.93
C VAL A 129 7.89 -18.55 -16.20
N GLU A 130 8.51 -19.64 -16.61
CA GLU A 130 7.82 -20.93 -16.80
C GLU A 130 7.30 -21.44 -15.46
N ASN A 131 6.10 -22.01 -15.46
CA ASN A 131 5.42 -22.47 -14.27
C ASN A 131 5.23 -21.35 -13.24
N SER A 132 5.09 -20.07 -13.63
CA SER A 132 4.94 -18.95 -12.67
C SER A 132 3.74 -19.10 -11.73
N ILE A 133 3.72 -18.37 -10.61
CA ILE A 133 2.58 -18.26 -9.69
C ILE A 133 1.29 -17.92 -10.43
N HIS A 134 1.38 -17.10 -11.49
CA HIS A 134 0.23 -16.78 -12.32
C HIS A 134 -0.29 -18.03 -13.04
N GLN A 135 0.60 -18.83 -13.65
CA GLN A 135 0.21 -20.07 -14.33
C GLN A 135 -0.30 -21.14 -13.35
N ARG A 136 0.27 -21.21 -12.14
CA ARG A 136 -0.13 -22.18 -11.11
C ARG A 136 -1.51 -21.89 -10.51
N TYR A 137 -1.78 -20.63 -10.18
CA TYR A 137 -2.99 -20.25 -9.44
C TYR A 137 -4.09 -19.62 -10.31
N PHE A 138 -3.75 -19.13 -11.51
CA PHE A 138 -4.69 -18.51 -12.45
C PHE A 138 -4.50 -19.07 -13.87
N PRO A 139 -4.59 -20.40 -14.07
CA PRO A 139 -4.35 -21.02 -15.37
C PRO A 139 -5.36 -20.52 -16.41
N GLY A 140 -4.85 -20.05 -17.55
CA GLY A 140 -5.67 -19.55 -18.66
C GLY A 140 -6.36 -18.21 -18.43
N ALA A 141 -6.12 -17.53 -17.31
CA ALA A 141 -6.69 -16.22 -17.04
C ALA A 141 -5.88 -15.13 -17.77
N ASP A 142 -6.54 -14.33 -18.62
CA ASP A 142 -5.88 -13.18 -19.26
C ASP A 142 -5.74 -11.98 -18.30
N LYS A 143 -6.66 -11.88 -17.33
CA LYS A 143 -6.73 -10.79 -16.35
C LYS A 143 -7.12 -11.34 -14.99
N VAL A 144 -6.26 -11.12 -14.00
CA VAL A 144 -6.50 -11.49 -12.60
C VAL A 144 -6.86 -10.24 -11.81
N SER A 145 -7.98 -10.27 -11.09
CA SER A 145 -8.35 -9.21 -10.16
C SER A 145 -7.79 -9.40 -8.77
N LEU A 146 -7.82 -8.33 -7.98
CA LEU A 146 -7.45 -8.39 -6.58
C LEU A 146 -8.40 -9.31 -5.78
N GLU A 147 -9.68 -9.38 -6.17
CA GLU A 147 -10.66 -10.35 -5.64
C GLU A 147 -10.23 -11.79 -5.91
N ASP A 148 -9.78 -12.09 -7.13
CA ASP A 148 -9.31 -13.44 -7.50
C ASP A 148 -8.12 -13.85 -6.63
N ILE A 149 -7.17 -12.92 -6.41
CA ILE A 149 -6.02 -13.16 -5.50
C ILE A 149 -6.50 -13.41 -4.08
N ARG A 150 -7.42 -12.60 -3.56
CA ARG A 150 -8.01 -12.81 -2.23
C ARG A 150 -8.67 -14.18 -2.13
N GLY A 151 -9.40 -14.60 -3.17
CA GLY A 151 -10.02 -15.91 -3.26
C GLY A 151 -8.98 -17.01 -3.07
N VAL A 152 -7.89 -16.98 -3.85
CA VAL A 152 -6.79 -17.96 -3.74
C VAL A 152 -6.14 -17.94 -2.35
N ILE A 153 -5.80 -16.76 -1.83
CA ILE A 153 -5.25 -16.57 -0.47
C ILE A 153 -6.16 -17.18 0.61
N THR A 154 -7.48 -17.12 0.41
CA THR A 154 -8.47 -17.60 1.39
C THR A 154 -8.63 -19.12 1.35
N VAL A 155 -8.60 -19.74 0.15
CA VAL A 155 -8.99 -21.15 -0.01
C VAL A 155 -7.86 -22.11 -0.39
N ALA A 156 -6.71 -21.62 -0.87
CA ALA A 156 -5.65 -22.48 -1.37
C ALA A 156 -4.80 -23.06 -0.22
N GLU A 157 -4.40 -24.32 -0.39
CA GLU A 157 -3.34 -24.95 0.39
C GLU A 157 -2.01 -24.76 -0.34
N PHE A 158 -1.07 -24.05 0.29
CA PHE A 158 0.21 -23.74 -0.32
C PHE A 158 1.22 -24.86 -0.04
N GLY A 159 1.54 -25.63 -1.09
CA GLY A 159 2.50 -26.74 -1.04
C GLY A 159 3.85 -26.47 -1.72
N LYS A 160 4.10 -25.25 -2.22
CA LYS A 160 5.35 -24.86 -2.87
C LYS A 160 5.93 -23.59 -2.24
N GLY A 161 7.22 -23.65 -1.92
CA GLY A 161 7.92 -22.63 -1.15
C GLY A 161 7.75 -21.23 -1.70
N SER A 162 7.39 -20.30 -0.82
CA SER A 162 7.12 -18.88 -1.04
C SER A 162 5.85 -18.49 -1.82
N ASP A 163 5.03 -19.42 -2.32
CA ASP A 163 3.86 -19.03 -3.15
C ASP A 163 2.82 -18.22 -2.37
N ALA A 164 2.58 -18.61 -1.11
CA ALA A 164 1.74 -17.85 -0.20
C ALA A 164 2.28 -16.43 0.01
N VAL A 165 3.59 -16.32 0.24
CA VAL A 165 4.32 -15.05 0.44
C VAL A 165 4.13 -14.16 -0.78
N LYS A 166 4.42 -14.67 -1.98
CA LYS A 166 4.31 -13.94 -3.24
C LYS A 166 2.91 -13.38 -3.48
N LEU A 167 1.87 -14.19 -3.29
CA LEU A 167 0.48 -13.74 -3.45
C LEU A 167 0.08 -12.73 -2.37
N CYS A 168 0.48 -12.93 -1.12
CA CYS A 168 0.24 -11.97 -0.04
C CYS A 168 0.93 -10.63 -0.30
N LEU A 169 2.14 -10.63 -0.84
CA LEU A 169 2.87 -9.41 -1.22
C LEU A 169 2.14 -8.65 -2.34
N ILE A 170 1.69 -9.33 -3.40
CA ILE A 170 0.89 -8.69 -4.45
C ILE A 170 -0.43 -8.15 -3.87
N TYR A 171 -1.11 -8.92 -3.03
CA TYR A 171 -2.36 -8.50 -2.42
C TYR A 171 -2.17 -7.25 -1.55
N MET A 172 -1.21 -7.26 -0.62
CA MET A 172 -0.87 -6.11 0.22
C MET A 172 -0.45 -4.89 -0.58
N LEU A 173 0.42 -5.09 -1.58
CA LEU A 173 0.85 -4.02 -2.47
C LEU A 173 -0.37 -3.30 -3.05
N ASN A 174 -1.29 -4.03 -3.66
CA ASN A 174 -2.41 -3.40 -4.34
C ASN A 174 -3.45 -2.87 -3.34
N TRP A 175 -3.74 -3.61 -2.29
CA TRP A 175 -4.78 -3.26 -1.32
C TRP A 175 -4.36 -2.12 -0.37
N ILE A 176 -3.14 -2.18 0.20
CA ILE A 176 -2.63 -1.18 1.15
C ILE A 176 -1.98 -0.01 0.41
N LEU A 177 -1.12 -0.32 -0.57
CA LEU A 177 -0.29 0.70 -1.22
C LEU A 177 -0.97 1.34 -2.42
N MET A 178 -1.71 0.59 -3.23
CA MET A 178 -2.36 1.18 -4.41
C MET A 178 -3.78 1.69 -4.09
N TRP A 179 -4.35 1.31 -2.94
CA TRP A 179 -5.73 1.63 -2.52
C TRP A 179 -6.75 1.34 -3.64
N VAL A 180 -6.53 0.24 -4.36
CA VAL A 180 -7.43 -0.15 -5.46
C VAL A 180 -8.57 -0.99 -4.93
N ASP A 181 -9.70 -0.94 -5.62
CA ASP A 181 -10.84 -1.79 -5.30
C ASP A 181 -10.60 -3.26 -5.72
N GLU A 182 -11.46 -4.16 -5.23
CA GLU A 182 -11.33 -5.61 -5.45
C GLU A 182 -11.39 -6.02 -6.94
N ARG A 183 -12.06 -5.22 -7.78
CA ARG A 183 -12.23 -5.50 -9.22
C ARG A 183 -11.02 -5.05 -10.03
N PHE A 184 -10.09 -4.31 -9.42
CA PHE A 184 -8.87 -3.85 -10.06
C PHE A 184 -8.08 -5.03 -10.61
N LYS A 185 -7.67 -4.92 -11.89
CA LYS A 185 -6.93 -5.97 -12.59
C LYS A 185 -5.44 -5.77 -12.40
N ILE A 186 -4.80 -6.76 -11.79
CA ILE A 186 -3.38 -6.70 -11.45
C ILE A 186 -2.55 -6.74 -12.74
N PRO A 187 -1.63 -5.78 -12.92
CA PRO A 187 -0.72 -5.81 -14.05
C PRO A 187 0.15 -7.07 -14.05
N VAL A 188 0.21 -7.77 -15.19
CA VAL A 188 0.96 -9.03 -15.34
C VAL A 188 2.43 -8.90 -14.91
N TRP A 189 3.04 -7.73 -15.09
CA TRP A 189 4.43 -7.50 -14.69
C TRP A 189 4.65 -7.64 -13.18
N GLN A 190 3.63 -7.42 -12.32
CA GLN A 190 3.75 -7.63 -10.87
C GLN A 190 3.89 -9.12 -10.54
N PHE A 191 3.15 -9.99 -11.23
CA PHE A 191 3.31 -11.43 -11.10
C PHE A 191 4.69 -11.91 -11.56
N ARG A 192 5.26 -11.28 -12.59
CA ARG A 192 6.61 -11.61 -13.06
C ARG A 192 7.69 -11.10 -12.11
N LEU A 193 7.49 -9.90 -11.55
CA LEU A 193 8.43 -9.29 -10.62
C LEU A 193 8.50 -10.08 -9.30
N VAL A 194 7.38 -10.52 -8.76
CA VAL A 194 7.35 -11.23 -7.46
C VAL A 194 7.96 -12.64 -7.52
N GLU A 195 8.25 -13.17 -8.71
CA GLU A 195 8.95 -14.45 -8.81
C GLU A 195 10.36 -14.40 -8.21
N ASP A 196 10.98 -13.23 -8.25
CA ASP A 196 12.25 -12.90 -7.61
C ASP A 196 11.98 -11.89 -6.49
N LEU A 197 11.92 -12.40 -5.25
CA LEU A 197 11.60 -11.60 -4.07
C LEU A 197 12.66 -10.51 -3.80
N ASP A 198 13.94 -10.77 -4.09
CA ASP A 198 15.01 -9.77 -3.91
C ASP A 198 14.79 -8.59 -4.87
N THR A 199 14.45 -8.89 -6.13
CA THR A 199 14.12 -7.85 -7.12
C THR A 199 12.80 -7.13 -6.77
N PHE A 200 11.82 -7.85 -6.23
CA PHE A 200 10.57 -7.26 -5.75
C PHE A 200 10.80 -6.29 -4.58
N ASP A 201 11.60 -6.68 -3.59
CA ASP A 201 11.91 -5.85 -2.41
C ASP A 201 12.80 -4.65 -2.74
N ALA A 202 13.65 -4.79 -3.76
CA ALA A 202 14.46 -3.69 -4.27
C ALA A 202 13.67 -2.68 -5.12
N PHE A 203 12.46 -3.04 -5.59
CA PHE A 203 11.65 -2.21 -6.45
C PHE A 203 11.22 -0.91 -5.74
N PRO A 204 11.21 0.25 -6.42
CA PRO A 204 10.90 1.54 -5.80
C PRO A 204 9.38 1.74 -5.60
N TRP A 205 8.75 0.90 -4.77
CA TRP A 205 7.32 0.92 -4.48
C TRP A 205 6.81 2.24 -3.91
N GLY A 206 7.67 3.05 -3.28
CA GLY A 206 7.31 4.39 -2.80
C GLY A 206 7.03 5.41 -3.92
N CYS A 207 7.59 5.22 -5.12
CA CYS A 207 7.54 6.22 -6.18
C CYS A 207 6.16 6.38 -6.85
N PRO A 208 5.46 5.30 -7.27
CA PRO A 208 4.14 5.43 -7.90
C PRO A 208 3.09 6.11 -7.01
N ARG A 209 3.21 5.97 -5.68
CA ARG A 209 2.18 6.42 -4.73
C ARG A 209 2.44 7.79 -4.12
N VAL A 210 3.67 8.25 -3.89
CA VAL A 210 3.83 9.65 -3.45
C VAL A 210 3.29 10.60 -4.50
N GLN A 211 3.53 10.36 -5.78
CA GLN A 211 2.91 11.20 -6.81
C GLN A 211 1.37 11.18 -6.70
N ALA A 212 0.76 10.00 -6.58
CA ALA A 212 -0.70 9.86 -6.51
C ALA A 212 -1.34 10.32 -5.18
N PHE A 213 -0.66 10.13 -4.05
CA PHE A 213 -1.09 10.57 -2.72
C PHE A 213 -1.07 12.10 -2.63
N TYR A 214 -0.01 12.73 -3.14
CA TYR A 214 0.08 14.18 -3.22
C TYR A 214 -0.94 14.75 -4.21
N LEU A 215 -1.16 14.08 -5.35
CA LEU A 215 -2.20 14.48 -6.32
C LEU A 215 -3.63 14.27 -5.79
N LEU A 216 -3.90 13.19 -5.05
CA LEU A 216 -5.21 12.95 -4.44
C LEU A 216 -5.52 13.95 -3.33
N ILE A 217 -4.51 14.30 -2.52
CA ILE A 217 -4.68 15.36 -1.52
C ILE A 217 -4.88 16.71 -2.20
N GLN A 218 -4.09 17.03 -3.24
CA GLN A 218 -4.25 18.27 -4.01
C GLN A 218 -5.56 18.36 -4.78
N ALA A 219 -6.18 17.25 -5.19
CA ALA A 219 -7.47 17.24 -5.87
C ALA A 219 -8.67 17.31 -4.92
N CYS A 220 -8.47 17.03 -3.63
CA CYS A 220 -9.49 17.10 -2.58
C CYS A 220 -9.44 18.41 -1.77
N THR A 221 -8.48 19.30 -2.02
CA THR A 221 -8.35 20.65 -1.46
C THR A 221 -8.54 21.69 -2.55
#